data_AF-A0A3N7FUM2-F1
#
_entry.id   AF-A0A3N7FUM2-F1
#
_cell.length_a   1.000
_cell.length_b   1.000
_cell.length_c   1.000
_cell.angle_alpha   90.00
_cell.angle_beta   90.00
_cell.angle_gamma   90.00
#
_symmetry.space_group_name_H-M   'P 1'
#
loop_
_entity.id
_entity.type
_entity.pdbx_description
1 polymer ?
#
loop_
_entity_poly.entity_id
_entity_poly.type
_entity_poly.pdbx_seq_one_letter_code
_entity_poly.pdbx_strand_id
1 'polypeptide(L)'
;MTNTIEPIADQLKRRLREAGASRFESISAHTGVALSFIRKFVYGSRENPRVQTIQPLLDYFAAVDRGEIDLGREAKEAAHG
;
A
#
# COMPACT_ATOMS: atom_id res chain seq x y z
N MET A 1 -14.64 -26.86 1.43
CA MET A 1 -14.44 -25.44 1.06
C MET A 1 -13.13 -25.01 1.69
N THR A 2 -12.03 -24.93 0.94
CA THR A 2 -10.74 -24.48 1.49
C THR A 2 -10.77 -22.97 1.61
N ASN A 3 -10.88 -22.47 2.84
CA ASN A 3 -10.74 -21.05 3.17
C ASN A 3 -9.23 -20.72 3.08
N THR A 4 -8.71 -20.53 1.87
CA THR A 4 -7.28 -20.27 1.67
C THR A 4 -6.96 -18.89 2.26
N ILE A 5 -6.25 -18.88 3.40
CA ILE A 5 -5.72 -17.65 4.00
C ILE A 5 -4.71 -17.08 3.01
N GLU A 6 -5.07 -15.98 2.35
CA GLU A 6 -4.16 -15.24 1.48
C GLU A 6 -2.93 -14.80 2.30
N PRO A 7 -1.69 -14.98 1.81
CA PRO A 7 -0.51 -14.43 2.46
C PRO A 7 -0.65 -12.90 2.59
N ILE A 8 -0.34 -12.36 3.77
CA ILE A 8 -0.48 -10.92 4.07
C ILE A 8 0.26 -10.03 3.04
N ALA A 9 1.38 -10.51 2.51
CA ALA A 9 2.13 -9.81 1.47
C ALA A 9 1.35 -9.72 0.15
N ASP A 10 0.62 -10.77 -0.24
CA ASP A 10 -0.19 -10.78 -1.47
C ASP A 10 -1.43 -9.89 -1.32
N GLN A 11 -2.07 -9.92 -0.14
CA GLN A 11 -3.15 -8.99 0.21
C GLN A 11 -2.68 -7.54 0.10
N LEU A 12 -1.51 -7.22 0.66
CA LEU A 12 -0.95 -5.87 0.61
C LEU A 12 -0.60 -5.45 -0.83
N LYS A 13 -0.05 -6.35 -1.65
CA LYS A 13 0.20 -6.07 -3.07
C LYS A 13 -1.08 -5.75 -3.81
N ARG A 14 -2.16 -6.50 -3.55
CA ARG A 14 -3.47 -6.23 -4.14
C ARG A 14 -3.97 -4.83 -3.77
N ARG A 15 -3.92 -4.46 -2.49
CA ARG A 15 -4.33 -3.11 -2.04
C ARG A 15 -3.50 -1.98 -2.65
N LEU A 16 -2.19 -2.16 -2.77
CA LEU A 16 -1.33 -1.19 -3.45
C LEU A 16 -1.70 -1.06 -4.95
N ARG A 17 -2.02 -2.16 -5.62
CA ARG A 17 -2.49 -2.11 -7.03
C ARG A 17 -3.84 -1.40 -7.15
N GLU A 18 -4.77 -1.66 -6.23
CA GLU A 18 -6.09 -1.01 -6.17
C GLU A 18 -5.98 0.49 -5.90
N ALA A 19 -5.06 0.91 -5.02
CA ALA A 19 -4.77 2.32 -4.77
C ALA A 19 -4.24 3.03 -6.04
N GLY A 20 -3.50 2.30 -6.88
CA GLY A 20 -2.97 2.79 -8.15
C GLY A 20 -1.60 3.46 -8.03
N ALA A 21 -0.80 3.33 -9.07
CA ALA A 21 0.59 3.79 -9.09
C ALA A 21 0.75 5.31 -8.87
N SER A 22 -0.27 6.11 -9.23
CA SER A 22 -0.30 7.55 -8.99
C SER A 22 -0.25 7.91 -7.51
N ARG A 23 -0.63 6.99 -6.60
CA ARG A 23 -0.64 7.23 -5.15
C ARG A 23 0.62 6.81 -4.44
N PHE A 24 1.54 6.12 -5.12
CA PHE A 24 2.71 5.55 -4.44
C PHE A 24 3.59 6.61 -3.79
N GLU A 25 3.66 7.81 -4.36
CA GLU A 25 4.40 8.93 -3.77
C GLU A 25 3.76 9.42 -2.47
N SER A 26 2.43 9.62 -2.46
CA SER A 26 1.71 9.99 -1.22
C SER A 26 1.84 8.90 -0.14
N ILE A 27 1.63 7.64 -0.51
CA ILE A 27 1.75 6.50 0.41
C ILE A 27 3.18 6.42 0.96
N SER A 28 4.19 6.65 0.12
CA SER A 28 5.60 6.69 0.54
C SER A 28 5.84 7.80 1.56
N ALA A 29 5.33 9.01 1.31
CA ALA A 29 5.44 10.14 2.21
C ALA A 29 4.74 9.89 3.56
N HIS A 30 3.55 9.29 3.55
CA HIS A 30 2.78 8.99 4.75
C HIS A 30 3.39 7.88 5.60
N THR A 31 3.91 6.83 4.97
CA THR A 31 4.37 5.61 5.66
C THR A 31 5.86 5.62 5.97
N GLY A 32 6.63 6.51 5.34
CA GLY A 32 8.10 6.51 5.40
C GLY A 32 8.74 5.35 4.62
N VAL A 33 7.95 4.48 4.00
CA VAL A 33 8.46 3.39 3.17
C VAL A 33 8.91 3.96 1.84
N ALA A 34 10.13 3.63 1.41
CA ALA A 34 10.70 4.18 0.18
C ALA A 34 9.83 3.86 -1.07
N LEU A 35 9.60 4.86 -1.91
CA LEU A 35 8.87 4.70 -3.18
C LEU A 35 9.44 3.57 -4.06
N SER A 36 10.77 3.44 -4.09
CA SER A 36 11.46 2.38 -4.83
C SER A 36 11.13 0.98 -4.28
N PHE A 37 10.97 0.86 -2.97
CA PHE A 37 10.50 -0.38 -2.33
C PHE A 37 9.06 -0.67 -2.73
N ILE A 38 8.15 0.31 -2.66
CA ILE A 38 6.72 0.10 -3.03
C ILE A 38 6.62 -0.41 -4.48
N ARG A 39 7.32 0.22 -5.42
CA ARG A 39 7.32 -0.20 -6.84
C ARG A 39 7.87 -1.61 -7.02
N LYS A 40 9.01 -1.92 -6.40
CA LYS A 40 9.61 -3.27 -6.45
C LYS A 40 8.71 -4.32 -5.80
N PHE A 41 8.10 -4.00 -4.68
CA PHE A 41 7.20 -4.92 -3.98
C PHE A 41 5.95 -5.26 -4.82
N VAL A 42 5.39 -4.26 -5.53
CA VAL A 42 4.20 -4.45 -6.38
C VAL A 42 4.51 -5.16 -7.69
N TYR A 43 5.60 -4.81 -8.36
CA TYR A 43 5.91 -5.29 -9.73
C TYR A 43 6.99 -6.37 -9.79
N GLY A 44 7.78 -6.53 -8.71
CA GLY A 44 8.90 -7.45 -8.66
C GLY A 44 8.48 -8.91 -8.53
N SER A 45 9.41 -9.78 -8.93
CA SER A 45 9.26 -11.24 -8.86
C SER A 45 9.45 -11.70 -7.41
N ARG A 46 8.35 -11.89 -6.68
CA ARG A 46 8.27 -12.50 -5.34
C ARG A 46 9.38 -12.06 -4.36
N GLU A 47 9.27 -10.83 -3.84
CA GLU A 47 9.92 -10.49 -2.58
C GLU A 47 9.10 -11.05 -1.41
N ASN A 48 9.78 -11.68 -0.44
CA ASN A 48 9.21 -12.12 0.84
C ASN A 48 9.72 -11.17 1.94
N PRO A 49 9.21 -9.92 2.00
CA PRO A 49 9.70 -8.95 2.97
C PRO A 49 9.35 -9.41 4.39
N ARG A 50 10.20 -9.05 5.35
CA ARG A 50 9.84 -9.24 6.76
C ARG A 50 8.61 -8.40 7.08
N VAL A 51 7.75 -8.91 7.96
CA VAL A 51 6.52 -8.21 8.39
C VAL A 51 6.84 -6.78 8.86
N GLN A 52 7.95 -6.59 9.60
CA GLN A 52 8.40 -5.28 10.07
C GLN A 52 8.62 -4.26 8.94
N THR A 53 9.04 -4.70 7.76
CA THR A 53 9.27 -3.82 6.60
C THR A 53 7.96 -3.35 5.96
N ILE A 54 6.92 -4.18 6.01
CA ILE A 54 5.62 -3.88 5.42
C ILE A 54 4.59 -3.36 6.43
N GLN A 55 4.87 -3.45 7.74
CA GLN A 55 3.97 -3.02 8.80
C GLN A 55 3.47 -1.58 8.63
N PRO A 56 4.31 -0.58 8.27
CA PRO A 56 3.81 0.79 8.06
C PRO A 56 2.77 0.90 6.94
N LEU A 57 2.89 0.06 5.89
CA LEU A 57 1.90 0.00 4.80
C LEU A 57 0.62 -0.69 5.26
N LEU A 58 0.73 -1.74 6.09
CA LEU A 58 -0.43 -2.41 6.68
C LEU A 58 -1.20 -1.46 7.58
N ASP A 59 -0.50 -0.70 8.43
CA ASP A 59 -1.11 0.26 9.35
C ASP A 59 -1.81 1.40 8.59
N TYR A 60 -1.19 1.90 7.51
CA TYR A 60 -1.81 2.89 6.62
C TYR A 60 -3.13 2.39 6.04
N PHE A 61 -3.15 1.19 5.47
CA PHE A 61 -4.36 0.64 4.88
C PHE A 61 -5.42 0.26 5.93
N ALA A 62 -5.01 -0.10 7.14
CA ALA A 62 -5.94 -0.27 8.26
C ALA A 62 -6.56 1.08 8.69
N ALA A 63 -5.80 2.18 8.66
CA ALA A 63 -6.32 3.52 8.93
C ALA A 63 -7.28 4.01 7.83
N VAL A 64 -6.99 3.69 6.56
CA VAL A 64 -7.92 3.90 5.45
C VAL A 64 -9.24 3.15 5.68
N ASP A 65 -9.18 1.87 6.06
CA ASP A 65 -10.39 1.08 6.33
C ASP A 65 -11.22 1.63 7.51
N ARG A 66 -10.56 2.24 8.50
CA ARG A 66 -11.22 2.94 9.62
C ARG A 66 -11.77 4.32 9.26
N GLY A 67 -11.47 4.83 8.06
CA GLY A 67 -11.86 6.17 7.62
C GLY A 67 -11.02 7.30 8.21
N GLU A 68 -9.87 6.98 8.81
CA GLU A 68 -8.92 7.98 9.35
C GLU A 68 -8.11 8.65 8.23
N ILE A 69 -7.93 7.95 7.10
CA ILE A 69 -7.24 8.44 5.90
C ILE A 69 -8.21 8.35 4.73
N ASP A 70 -8.46 9.48 4.07
CA ASP A 70 -9.32 9.56 2.90
C ASP A 70 -8.49 9.51 1.61
N LEU A 71 -8.44 8.33 0.98
CA LEU A 71 -7.82 8.16 -0.34
C LEU A 71 -8.51 9.03 -1.41
N GLY A 72 -9.82 9.27 -1.33
CA GLY A 72 -10.55 10.07 -2.31
C GLY A 72 -10.11 11.54 -2.36
N ARG A 73 -9.75 12.12 -1.21
CA ARG A 73 -9.32 13.51 -1.09
C ARG A 73 -7.91 13.76 -1.65
N GLU A 74 -6.95 12.88 -1.39
CA GLU A 74 -5.55 13.05 -1.83
C GLU A 74 -5.39 13.12 -3.36
N ALA A 75 -6.26 12.44 -4.12
CA ALA A 75 -6.23 12.51 -5.59
C ALA A 75 -6.70 13.85 -6.16
N LYS A 76 -7.53 14.59 -5.42
CA LYS A 76 -8.04 15.91 -5.83
C LYS A 76 -7.00 17.00 -5.56
N GLU A 77 -6.19 16.86 -4.52
CA GLU A 77 -5.14 17.82 -4.15
C GLU A 77 -3.87 17.64 -5.01
N ALA A 78 -3.48 16.40 -5.34
CA ALA A 78 -2.33 16.12 -6.22
C ALA A 78 -2.55 16.51 -7.70
N ALA A 79 -3.80 16.67 -8.15
CA ALA A 79 -4.14 17.06 -9.52
C ALA A 79 -4.28 18.58 -9.72
N HIS A 80 -4.05 19.39 -8.67
CA HIS A 80 -4.18 20.85 -8.69
C HIS A 80 -2.91 21.59 -8.26
N GLY A 81 -1.78 20.88 -8.16
CA GLY A 81 -0.45 21.43 -7.87
C GLY A 81 0.44 21.45 -9.09
#